data_AF-A0A6J7Q3X7-F1
#
_entry.id   AF-A0A6J7Q3X7-F1
#
_cell.length_a   1.000
_cell.length_b   1.000
_cell.length_c   1.000
_cell.angle_alpha   90.00
_cell.angle_beta   90.00
_cell.angle_gamma   90.00
#
_symmetry.space_group_name_H-M   'P 1'
#
loop_
_entity.id
_entity.type
_entity.pdbx_description
1 polymer ?
#
loop_
_entity_poly.entity_id
_entity_poly.type
_entity_poly.pdbx_seq_one_letter_code
_entity_poly.pdbx_strand_id
1 'polypeptide(L)'
;MLRKRKEAANWWLQQKPQVAAAIKDAEAATGHQIVVVVARLGKYHAERATHIARKNSGASLVFCVDVLQRRYELRWQSDVTLSQGVLDSTTQLFTEQKLAEAILLVAKSLPVLAPTQNLPDIINE
;
A
#
# COMPACT_ATOMS: atom_id res chain seq x y z
N MET A 1 2.20 6.43 26.23
CA MET A 1 2.72 6.15 24.87
C MET A 1 2.94 4.66 24.57
N LEU A 2 3.38 3.82 25.52
CA LEU A 2 3.70 2.40 25.26
C LEU A 2 2.46 1.56 24.85
N ARG A 3 1.30 1.78 25.50
CA ARG A 3 0.04 1.06 25.20
C ARG A 3 -0.42 1.27 23.75
N LYS A 4 -0.48 2.52 23.28
CA LYS A 4 -0.86 2.87 21.91
C LYS A 4 0.04 2.22 20.85
N ARG A 5 1.35 2.08 21.12
CA ARG A 5 2.28 1.38 20.22
C ARG A 5 2.02 -0.12 20.17
N LYS A 6 1.72 -0.74 21.32
CA LYS A 6 1.40 -2.16 21.41
C LYS A 6 0.07 -2.47 20.72
N GLU A 7 -0.93 -1.62 20.88
CA GLU A 7 -2.22 -1.72 20.19
C GLU A 7 -2.06 -1.60 18.67
N ALA A 8 -1.29 -0.62 18.20
CA ALA A 8 -1.01 -0.46 16.77
C ALA A 8 -0.24 -1.65 16.18
N ALA A 9 0.73 -2.19 16.91
CA ALA A 9 1.47 -3.39 16.50
C ALA A 9 0.55 -4.61 16.43
N ASN A 10 -0.30 -4.82 17.44
CA ASN A 10 -1.26 -5.92 17.45
C ASN A 10 -2.28 -5.81 16.31
N TRP A 11 -2.79 -4.60 16.06
CA TRP A 11 -3.68 -4.33 14.93
C TRP A 11 -3.00 -4.66 13.60
N TRP A 12 -1.75 -4.21 13.40
CA TRP A 12 -1.01 -4.51 12.17
C TRP A 12 -0.74 -6.00 11.99
N LEU A 13 -0.41 -6.72 13.07
CA LEU A 13 -0.22 -8.17 13.02
C LEU A 13 -1.46 -8.92 12.55
N GLN A 14 -2.66 -8.44 12.86
CA GLN A 14 -3.92 -9.03 12.40
C GLN A 14 -4.18 -8.73 10.91
N GLN A 15 -3.78 -7.54 10.43
CA GLN A 15 -3.99 -7.12 9.04
C GLN A 15 -2.97 -7.72 8.08
N LYS A 16 -1.72 -7.93 8.53
CA LYS A 16 -0.59 -8.35 7.71
C LYS A 16 -0.86 -9.58 6.82
N PRO A 17 -1.49 -10.68 7.29
CA PRO A 17 -1.75 -11.85 6.45
C PRO A 17 -2.69 -11.55 5.29
N GLN A 18 -3.75 -10.77 5.54
CA GLN A 18 -4.73 -10.40 4.51
C GLN A 18 -4.11 -9.46 3.47
N VAL A 19 -3.25 -8.54 3.92
CA VAL A 19 -2.51 -7.62 3.05
C VAL A 19 -1.52 -8.38 2.16
N ALA A 20 -0.76 -9.33 2.72
CA ALA A 20 0.18 -10.16 1.95
C ALA A 20 -0.55 -11.03 0.91
N ALA A 21 -1.68 -11.63 1.27
CA ALA A 21 -2.50 -12.39 0.33
C ALA A 21 -3.04 -11.50 -0.81
N ALA A 22 -3.55 -10.30 -0.48
CA ALA A 22 -4.04 -9.35 -1.46
C ALA A 22 -2.96 -8.86 -2.43
N ILE A 23 -1.74 -8.62 -1.94
CA ILE A 23 -0.59 -8.29 -2.80
C ILE A 23 -0.34 -9.44 -3.77
N LYS A 24 -0.15 -10.65 -3.26
CA LYS A 24 0.14 -11.82 -4.10
C LYS A 24 -0.93 -12.06 -5.17
N ASP A 25 -2.20 -11.95 -4.81
CA ASP A 25 -3.31 -12.13 -5.75
C ASP A 25 -3.34 -11.01 -6.81
N ALA A 26 -3.07 -9.77 -6.40
CA ALA A 26 -3.01 -8.63 -7.30
C ALA A 26 -1.82 -8.70 -8.28
N GLU A 27 -0.64 -9.04 -7.79
CA GLU A 27 0.56 -9.20 -8.63
C GLU A 27 0.40 -10.38 -9.60
N ALA A 28 -0.19 -11.50 -9.14
CA ALA A 28 -0.47 -12.65 -10.01
C ALA A 28 -1.49 -12.31 -11.11
N ALA A 29 -2.49 -11.48 -10.79
CA ALA A 29 -3.53 -11.09 -11.75
C ALA A 29 -3.07 -10.03 -12.75
N THR A 30 -2.13 -9.17 -12.37
CA THR A 30 -1.81 -7.94 -13.14
C THR A 30 -0.37 -7.87 -13.61
N GLY A 31 0.55 -8.66 -13.06
CA GLY A 31 1.99 -8.60 -13.36
C GLY A 31 2.70 -7.34 -12.84
N HIS A 32 1.98 -6.41 -12.22
CA HIS A 32 2.53 -5.22 -11.58
C HIS A 32 3.17 -5.58 -10.24
N GLN A 33 4.26 -4.88 -9.90
CA GLN A 33 4.91 -5.01 -8.60
C GLN A 33 4.26 -4.07 -7.58
N ILE A 34 3.85 -4.60 -6.43
CA ILE A 34 3.11 -3.90 -5.39
C ILE A 34 3.85 -4.05 -4.05
N VAL A 35 4.24 -2.91 -3.47
CA VAL A 35 4.94 -2.89 -2.19
C VAL A 35 4.12 -2.15 -1.15
N VAL A 36 3.95 -2.76 0.02
CA VAL A 36 3.41 -2.10 1.21
C VAL A 36 4.55 -1.74 2.15
N VAL A 37 4.70 -0.46 2.47
CA VAL A 37 5.71 0.04 3.40
C VAL A 37 5.05 0.53 4.68
N VAL A 38 5.38 -0.12 5.79
CA VAL A 38 4.94 0.25 7.12
C VAL A 38 5.96 1.21 7.72
N ALA A 39 5.57 2.48 7.88
CA ALA A 39 6.48 3.53 8.34
C ALA A 39 5.71 4.65 9.04
N ARG A 40 6.40 5.39 9.93
CA ARG A 40 5.84 6.64 10.47
C ARG A 40 5.89 7.73 9.39
N LEU A 41 4.72 8.26 9.05
CA LEU A 41 4.59 9.29 8.02
C LEU A 41 4.65 10.70 8.61
N GLY A 42 4.15 10.88 9.84
CA GLY A 42 4.25 12.14 10.58
C GLY A 42 3.51 13.31 9.92
N LYS A 43 3.97 14.54 10.19
CA LYS A 43 3.33 15.78 9.72
C LYS A 43 3.42 15.94 8.20
N TYR A 44 4.57 15.61 7.61
CA TYR A 44 4.83 15.72 6.16
C TYR A 44 4.63 14.37 5.46
N HIS A 45 3.46 13.77 5.70
CA HIS A 45 3.14 12.41 5.25
C HIS A 45 3.22 12.25 3.74
N ALA A 46 2.74 13.23 2.98
CA ALA A 46 2.74 13.19 1.53
C ALA A 46 4.16 13.15 0.95
N GLU A 47 5.05 14.02 1.45
CA GLU A 47 6.47 14.06 1.06
C GLU A 47 7.19 12.78 1.48
N ARG A 48 6.91 12.28 2.69
CA ARG A 48 7.51 11.04 3.18
C ARG A 48 7.09 9.84 2.33
N ALA A 49 5.81 9.73 1.96
CA ALA A 49 5.34 8.68 1.07
C ALA A 49 6.00 8.77 -0.32
N THR A 50 6.18 9.98 -0.85
CA THR A 50 6.92 10.19 -2.10
C THR A 50 8.39 9.76 -1.97
N HIS A 51 9.05 10.05 -0.85
CA HIS A 51 10.42 9.59 -0.59
C HIS A 51 10.52 8.06 -0.50
N ILE A 52 9.56 7.42 0.17
CA ILE A 52 9.46 5.96 0.25
C ILE A 52 9.27 5.36 -1.14
N ALA A 53 8.36 5.92 -1.95
CA ALA A 53 8.12 5.46 -3.31
C ALA A 53 9.38 5.58 -4.19
N ARG A 54 10.16 6.67 -4.05
CA ARG A 54 11.43 6.85 -4.77
C ARG A 54 12.48 5.80 -4.43
N LYS A 55 12.53 5.33 -3.18
CA LYS A 55 13.42 4.22 -2.78
C LYS A 55 12.99 2.88 -3.38
N ASN A 56 11.70 2.73 -3.65
CA ASN A 56 11.08 1.54 -4.21
C ASN A 56 10.70 1.78 -5.68
N SER A 57 11.61 2.37 -6.46
CA SER A 57 11.34 2.78 -7.83
C SER A 57 11.02 1.63 -8.78
N GLY A 58 11.30 0.38 -8.39
CA GLY A 58 10.91 -0.82 -9.14
C GLY A 58 9.46 -1.26 -8.93
N ALA A 59 8.76 -0.72 -7.92
CA ALA A 59 7.37 -1.04 -7.66
C ALA A 59 6.45 -0.14 -8.49
N SER A 60 5.45 -0.73 -9.16
CA SER A 60 4.41 0.01 -9.86
C SER A 60 3.48 0.72 -8.89
N LEU A 61 3.17 0.07 -7.76
CA LEU A 61 2.35 0.62 -6.68
C LEU A 61 3.10 0.56 -5.34
N VAL A 62 3.05 1.66 -4.59
CA VAL A 62 3.61 1.76 -3.23
C VAL A 62 2.54 2.27 -2.28
N PHE A 63 2.13 1.39 -1.36
CA PHE A 63 1.18 1.71 -0.28
C PHE A 63 1.96 1.99 1.00
N CYS A 64 1.94 3.22 1.48
CA CYS A 64 2.56 3.57 2.76
C CYS A 64 1.53 3.53 3.89
N VAL A 65 1.87 2.89 5.01
CA VAL A 65 0.97 2.68 6.16
C VAL A 65 1.61 3.21 7.43
N ASP A 66 1.01 4.23 8.04
CA ASP A 66 1.32 4.66 9.41
C ASP A 66 0.36 4.00 10.39
N VAL A 67 0.80 2.90 10.98
CA VAL A 67 0.01 2.09 11.93
C VAL A 67 -0.36 2.87 13.21
N LEU A 68 0.41 3.88 13.61
CA LEU A 68 0.17 4.64 14.84
C LEU A 68 -0.88 5.73 14.62
N GLN A 69 -0.91 6.31 13.43
CA GLN A 69 -1.88 7.34 13.04
C GLN A 69 -3.06 6.77 12.24
N ARG A 70 -3.05 5.46 11.91
CA ARG A 70 -4.00 4.81 10.99
C ARG A 70 -4.13 5.59 9.68
N ARG A 71 -2.99 6.00 9.14
CA ARG A 71 -2.91 6.80 7.91
C ARG A 71 -2.36 5.95 6.78
N TYR A 72 -2.87 6.20 5.59
CA TYR A 72 -2.48 5.52 4.37
C TYR A 72 -2.12 6.55 3.31
N GLU A 73 -1.12 6.25 2.50
CA GLU A 73 -0.77 7.01 1.31
C GLU A 73 -0.55 6.03 0.17
N LEU A 74 -1.08 6.36 -1.02
CA LEU A 74 -0.85 5.61 -2.23
C LEU A 74 0.04 6.44 -3.17
N ARG A 75 1.09 5.80 -3.68
CA ARG A 75 1.96 6.32 -4.74
C ARG A 75 2.06 5.27 -5.83
N TRP A 76 2.16 5.72 -7.07
CA TRP A 76 2.28 4.86 -8.24
C TRP A 76 3.26 5.45 -9.23
N GLN A 77 3.80 4.61 -10.12
CA GLN A 77 4.66 5.04 -11.21
C GLN A 77 3.87 5.89 -12.22
N SER A 78 4.57 6.76 -12.97
CA SER A 78 3.93 7.75 -13.87
C SER A 78 3.18 7.14 -15.05
N ASP A 79 3.49 5.89 -15.41
CA ASP A 79 2.83 5.11 -16.45
C ASP A 79 1.53 4.47 -15.98
N VAL A 80 1.29 4.39 -14.67
CA VAL A 80 0.02 3.95 -14.09
C VAL A 80 -0.99 5.09 -14.08
N THR A 81 -2.14 4.86 -14.71
CA THR A 81 -3.27 5.80 -14.71
C THR A 81 -4.41 5.24 -13.87
N LEU A 82 -4.79 5.96 -12.81
CA LEU A 82 -5.94 5.62 -11.96
C LEU A 82 -7.07 6.62 -12.22
N SER A 83 -8.30 6.12 -12.38
CA SER A 83 -9.47 6.99 -12.53
C SER A 83 -9.85 7.62 -11.17
N GLN A 84 -10.51 8.78 -11.21
CA GLN A 84 -10.95 9.45 -9.98
C GLN A 84 -11.87 8.56 -9.13
N GLY A 85 -12.75 7.77 -9.76
CA GLY A 85 -13.64 6.85 -9.03
C GLY A 85 -12.88 5.75 -8.27
N VAL A 86 -11.74 5.28 -8.80
CA VAL A 86 -10.85 4.35 -8.08
C VAL A 86 -10.22 5.07 -6.90
N LEU A 87 -9.69 6.29 -7.09
CA LEU A 87 -9.07 7.08 -6.01
C LEU A 87 -10.05 7.38 -4.87
N ASP A 88 -11.29 7.74 -5.19
CA ASP A 88 -12.33 8.03 -4.20
C ASP A 88 -12.68 6.77 -3.39
N SER A 89 -12.88 5.65 -4.09
CA SER A 89 -13.17 4.35 -3.46
C SER A 89 -12.00 3.84 -2.60
N THR A 90 -10.77 4.00 -3.07
CA THR A 90 -9.55 3.69 -2.31
C THR A 90 -9.45 4.56 -1.05
N THR A 91 -9.76 5.85 -1.15
CA THR A 91 -9.77 6.77 0.00
C THR A 91 -10.82 6.37 1.03
N GLN A 92 -11.99 5.92 0.58
CA GLN A 92 -13.02 5.37 1.46
C GLN A 92 -12.52 4.10 2.17
N LEU A 93 -11.92 3.14 1.44
CA LEU A 93 -11.37 1.91 2.01
C LEU A 93 -10.26 2.17 3.03
N PHE A 94 -9.43 3.19 2.81
CA PHE A 94 -8.43 3.64 3.79
C PHE A 94 -9.08 4.16 5.07
N THR A 95 -10.18 4.90 4.96
CA THR A 95 -10.95 5.38 6.13
C THR A 95 -11.56 4.21 6.91
N GLU A 96 -12.04 3.19 6.20
CA GLU A 96 -12.57 1.94 6.76
C GLU A 96 -11.47 0.97 7.24
N GLN A 97 -10.18 1.31 7.07
CA GLN A 97 -9.02 0.48 7.42
C GLN A 97 -8.93 -0.85 6.65
N LYS A 98 -9.51 -0.90 5.45
CA LYS A 98 -9.56 -2.08 4.58
C LYS A 98 -8.45 -2.03 3.53
N LEU A 99 -7.19 -2.11 3.99
CA LEU A 99 -6.03 -1.99 3.09
C LEU A 99 -5.98 -3.11 2.03
N ALA A 100 -6.29 -4.35 2.41
CA ALA A 100 -6.29 -5.48 1.48
C ALA A 100 -7.29 -5.26 0.32
N GLU A 101 -8.50 -4.81 0.64
CA GLU A 101 -9.52 -4.48 -0.36
C GLU A 101 -9.08 -3.31 -1.24
N ALA A 102 -8.41 -2.29 -0.67
CA ALA A 102 -7.88 -1.16 -1.42
C ALA A 102 -6.81 -1.59 -2.43
N ILE A 103 -5.90 -2.51 -2.04
CA ILE A 103 -4.87 -3.07 -2.92
C ILE A 103 -5.52 -3.79 -4.10
N LEU A 104 -6.49 -4.68 -3.83
CA LEU A 104 -7.20 -5.43 -4.87
C LEU A 104 -7.99 -4.50 -5.80
N LEU A 105 -8.64 -3.46 -5.26
CA LEU A 105 -9.39 -2.49 -6.06
C LEU A 105 -8.48 -1.75 -7.03
N VAL A 106 -7.36 -1.21 -6.53
CA VAL A 106 -6.40 -0.47 -7.37
C VAL A 106 -5.79 -1.40 -8.41
N ALA A 107 -5.36 -2.59 -8.02
CA ALA A 107 -4.80 -3.57 -8.95
C ALA A 107 -5.77 -3.95 -10.07
N LYS A 108 -7.05 -4.19 -9.76
CA LYS A 108 -8.08 -4.50 -10.77
C LYS A 108 -8.31 -3.39 -11.80
N SER A 109 -7.93 -2.16 -11.48
CA SER A 109 -8.01 -1.03 -12.40
C SER A 109 -6.81 -0.92 -13.35
N LEU A 110 -5.76 -1.72 -13.13
CA LEU A 110 -4.55 -1.70 -13.93
C LEU A 110 -4.64 -2.64 -15.14
N PRO A 111 -3.95 -2.32 -16.24
CA PRO A 111 -3.75 -3.28 -17.33
C PRO A 111 -2.93 -4.49 -16.85
N VAL A 112 -3.05 -5.60 -17.56
CA VAL A 112 -2.23 -6.79 -17.28
C VAL A 112 -0.88 -6.66 -17.99
N LEU A 113 0.21 -6.71 -17.23
CA LEU A 113 1.58 -6.76 -17.71
C LEU A 113 2.14 -8.18 -17.64
N ALA A 114 3.20 -8.44 -18.41
CA ALA A 114 4.03 -9.62 -18.18
C ALA A 114 4.70 -9.50 -16.80
N PRO A 115 4.82 -10.58 -16.01
CA PRO A 115 5.41 -10.52 -14.68
C PRO A 115 6.83 -9.97 -14.76
N THR A 116 7.12 -8.91 -14.01
CA THR A 116 8.47 -8.35 -13.87
C THR A 116 9.00 -8.54 -12.44
N GLN A 117 10.30 -8.30 -12.26
CA GLN A 117 11.13 -8.51 -11.05
C GLN A 117 10.38 -8.66 -9.71
N ASN A 118 10.64 -9.72 -8.95
CA ASN A 118 10.08 -9.92 -7.60
C ASN A 118 10.70 -8.96 -6.57
N LEU A 119 9.92 -8.01 -6.08
CA LEU A 119 10.22 -7.20 -4.89
C LEU A 119 9.61 -7.82 -3.62
N PRO A 120 10.05 -7.42 -2.42
CA PRO A 120 9.39 -7.87 -1.18
C PRO A 120 8.03 -7.19 -0.99
N ASP A 121 6.99 -8.01 -0.80
CA ASP A 121 5.58 -7.60 -0.62
C ASP A 121 5.39 -6.54 0.51
N ILE A 122 6.08 -6.71 1.64
CA ILE A 122 5.91 -5.86 2.83
C ILE A 122 7.27 -5.48 3.43
N ILE A 123 7.52 -4.17 3.54
CA ILE A 123 8.73 -3.58 4.13
C ILE A 123 8.35 -2.86 5.43
N ASN A 124 9.13 -3.06 6.51
CA ASN A 124 9.00 -2.28 7.75
C ASN A 124 10.21 -1.34 7.84
N GLU A 125 9.97 -0.02 7.87
CA GLU A 125 11.00 1.01 8.18
C GLU A 125 10.86 1.50 9.64
#